data_AF-A0A0D3KVQ0-F1
#
_entry.id   AF-A0A0D3KVQ0-F1
#
_cell.length_a   1.000
_cell.length_b   1.000
_cell.length_c   1.000
_cell.angle_alpha   90.00
_cell.angle_beta   90.00
_cell.angle_gamma   90.00
#
_symmetry.space_group_name_H-M   'P 1'
#
loop_
_entity.id
_entity.type
_entity.pdbx_description
1 polymer ?
#
loop_
_entity_poly.entity_id
_entity_poly.type
_entity_poly.pdbx_seq_one_letter_code
_entity_poly.pdbx_strand_id
1 'polypeptide(L)'
;MSLPDGQRTVGSHFVADADLAGLLFDCDGTLIDTMPLFYHSWAEVCPQHGLSMSEDDFYGFAGKPLPDIVREMHRAQKGTDATDAFVAAFLAEKKRAHLQAEEKIGAPAPIACVVALARGALARGEAANRLREHVERHLESAGLADIFNSRLGNVVCAAEVAAGARLHEMARDGTK
;
A
#
# COMPACT_ATOMS: atom_id res chain seq x y z
N MET A 1 -20.35 -19.59 1.84
CA MET A 1 -19.90 -20.66 2.76
C MET A 1 -19.52 -19.94 4.04
N SER A 2 -20.27 -20.10 5.13
CA SER A 2 -19.89 -19.50 6.42
C SER A 2 -18.78 -20.35 7.01
N LEU A 3 -17.70 -19.71 7.45
CA LEU A 3 -16.65 -20.39 8.20
C LEU A 3 -17.22 -20.86 9.56
N PRO A 4 -16.72 -21.97 10.13
CA PRO A 4 -17.01 -22.34 11.50
C PRO A 4 -16.67 -21.19 12.46
N ASP A 5 -17.43 -21.06 13.55
CA ASP A 5 -17.18 -20.04 14.57
C ASP A 5 -15.71 -20.06 15.03
N GLY A 6 -15.06 -18.90 15.01
CA GLY A 6 -13.67 -18.73 15.42
C GLY A 6 -12.62 -19.17 14.38
N GLN A 7 -12.99 -19.33 13.11
CA GLN A 7 -12.02 -19.53 12.01
C GLN A 7 -12.05 -18.41 10.98
N ARG A 8 -10.85 -18.03 10.51
CA ARG A 8 -10.61 -17.08 9.43
C ARG A 8 -9.82 -17.74 8.30
N THR A 9 -9.83 -17.11 7.13
CA THR A 9 -9.00 -17.54 5.99
C THR A 9 -7.89 -16.55 5.69
N VAL A 10 -6.67 -17.06 5.49
CA VAL A 10 -5.54 -16.32 4.94
C VAL A 10 -5.14 -16.97 3.62
N GLY A 11 -5.52 -16.35 2.50
CA GLY A 11 -5.42 -16.99 1.19
C GLY A 11 -6.26 -18.28 1.15
N SER A 12 -5.61 -19.42 0.91
CA SER A 12 -6.26 -20.74 0.88
C SER A 12 -6.22 -21.49 2.22
N HIS A 13 -5.73 -20.86 3.30
CA HIS A 13 -5.50 -21.53 4.59
C HIS A 13 -6.53 -21.12 5.62
N PHE A 14 -6.93 -22.07 6.48
CA PHE A 14 -7.78 -21.81 7.64
C PHE A 14 -6.91 -21.56 8.88
N VAL A 15 -7.23 -20.52 9.62
CA VAL A 15 -6.53 -20.11 10.83
C VAL A 15 -7.58 -19.94 11.93
N ALA A 16 -7.39 -20.61 13.06
CA ALA A 16 -8.24 -20.37 14.22
C ALA A 16 -7.93 -18.97 14.78
N ASP A 17 -8.93 -18.26 15.31
CA ASP A 17 -8.74 -16.93 15.90
C ASP A 17 -7.66 -16.94 17.00
N ALA A 18 -7.53 -18.05 17.76
CA ALA A 18 -6.49 -18.22 18.78
C ALA A 18 -5.07 -18.28 18.21
N ASP A 19 -4.91 -18.62 16.93
CA ASP A 19 -3.62 -18.72 16.23
C ASP A 19 -3.29 -17.44 15.45
N LEU A 20 -4.20 -16.45 15.44
CA LEU A 20 -4.00 -15.18 14.78
C LEU A 20 -3.07 -14.29 15.61
N ALA A 21 -1.82 -14.13 15.15
CA ALA A 21 -0.84 -13.29 15.83
C ALA A 21 -0.99 -11.78 15.55
N GLY A 22 -1.71 -11.40 14.48
CA GLY A 22 -1.87 -10.01 14.09
C GLY A 22 -2.54 -9.82 12.73
N LEU A 23 -2.82 -8.56 12.41
CA LEU A 23 -3.32 -8.11 11.11
C LEU A 23 -2.26 -7.29 10.40
N LEU A 24 -2.04 -7.57 9.12
CA LEU A 24 -1.16 -6.76 8.28
C LEU A 24 -2.03 -5.97 7.32
N PHE A 25 -1.90 -4.65 7.38
CA PHE A 25 -2.56 -3.73 6.47
C PHE A 25 -1.53 -3.19 5.48
N ASP A 26 -1.92 -3.12 4.20
CA ASP A 26 -1.24 -2.24 3.26
C ASP A 26 -1.66 -0.78 3.55
N CYS A 27 -0.88 0.20 3.07
CA CYS A 27 -1.23 1.60 3.28
C CYS A 27 -2.04 2.16 2.11
N ASP A 28 -1.43 2.22 0.93
CA ASP A 28 -2.00 2.86 -0.25
C ASP A 28 -3.17 2.04 -0.80
N GLY A 29 -4.35 2.65 -0.92
CA GLY A 29 -5.58 1.96 -1.34
C GLY A 29 -6.15 0.98 -0.33
N THR A 30 -5.60 0.92 0.90
CA THR A 30 -6.09 0.05 1.98
C THR A 30 -6.36 0.82 3.27
N LEU A 31 -5.37 1.48 3.87
CA LEU A 31 -5.58 2.35 5.03
C LEU A 31 -5.98 3.76 4.60
N ILE A 32 -5.37 4.25 3.51
CA ILE A 32 -5.59 5.57 2.96
C ILE A 32 -6.08 5.42 1.52
N ASP A 33 -7.11 6.17 1.13
CA ASP A 33 -7.71 6.13 -0.21
C ASP A 33 -6.87 6.89 -1.26
N THR A 34 -5.60 6.48 -1.43
CA THR A 34 -4.63 7.16 -2.32
C THR A 34 -4.76 6.79 -3.79
N MET A 35 -5.49 5.71 -4.11
CA MET A 35 -5.58 5.17 -5.47
C MET A 35 -6.21 6.14 -6.48
N PRO A 36 -7.30 6.87 -6.17
CA PRO A 36 -7.85 7.87 -7.08
C PRO A 36 -6.84 8.98 -7.43
N LEU A 37 -6.08 9.44 -6.43
CA LEU A 37 -5.07 10.48 -6.62
C LEU A 37 -3.89 9.98 -7.47
N PHE A 38 -3.48 8.72 -7.27
CA PHE A 38 -2.48 8.08 -8.14
C PHE A 38 -3.01 7.93 -9.56
N TYR A 39 -4.21 7.41 -9.76
CA TYR A 39 -4.79 7.25 -11.09
C TYR A 39 -4.86 8.60 -11.83
N HIS A 40 -5.32 9.67 -11.17
CA HIS A 40 -5.36 11.00 -11.76
C HIS A 40 -4.01 11.43 -12.33
N SER A 41 -2.92 11.26 -11.57
CA SER A 41 -1.58 11.63 -12.03
C SER A 41 -1.07 10.80 -13.22
N TRP A 42 -1.49 9.53 -13.33
CA TRP A 42 -1.20 8.72 -14.50
C TRP A 42 -2.03 9.15 -15.71
N ALA A 43 -3.34 9.33 -15.53
CA ALA A 43 -4.26 9.78 -16.58
C ALA A 43 -3.89 11.14 -17.16
N GLU A 44 -3.35 12.05 -16.34
CA GLU A 44 -2.86 13.36 -16.78
C GLU A 44 -1.57 13.28 -17.62
N VAL A 45 -0.62 12.41 -17.24
CA VAL A 45 0.73 12.37 -17.82
C VAL A 45 0.82 11.42 -19.01
N CYS A 46 0.08 10.32 -19.02
CA CYS A 46 0.11 9.34 -20.11
C CYS A 46 -0.04 9.97 -21.51
N PRO A 47 -1.06 10.82 -21.78
CA PRO A 47 -1.26 11.41 -23.10
C PRO A 47 -0.08 12.29 -23.55
N GLN A 48 0.59 12.96 -22.62
CA GLN A 48 1.72 13.85 -22.89
C GLN A 48 2.95 13.09 -23.40
N HIS A 49 3.05 11.82 -23.04
CA HIS A 49 4.11 10.91 -23.48
C HIS A 49 3.67 9.97 -24.61
N GLY A 50 2.48 10.18 -25.20
CA GLY A 50 1.91 9.31 -26.23
C GLY A 50 1.62 7.90 -25.71
N LEU A 51 1.21 7.80 -24.45
CA LEU A 51 0.71 6.58 -23.81
C LEU A 51 -0.75 6.79 -23.39
N SER A 52 -1.43 5.70 -23.09
CA SER A 52 -2.79 5.68 -22.56
C SER A 52 -2.85 4.72 -21.37
N MET A 53 -3.69 5.03 -20.39
CA MET A 53 -3.92 4.16 -19.24
C MET A 53 -5.40 4.24 -18.86
N SER A 54 -6.12 3.13 -19.01
CA SER A 54 -7.45 3.02 -18.43
C SER A 54 -7.35 2.80 -16.92
N GLU A 55 -8.45 3.03 -16.22
CA GLU A 55 -8.52 2.74 -14.78
C GLU A 55 -8.32 1.24 -14.49
N ASP A 56 -8.86 0.37 -15.34
CA ASP A 56 -8.65 -1.09 -15.24
C ASP A 56 -7.17 -1.47 -15.41
N ASP A 57 -6.46 -0.86 -16.37
CA ASP A 57 -5.01 -1.08 -16.52
C ASP A 57 -4.27 -0.63 -15.26
N PHE A 58 -4.62 0.55 -14.74
CA PHE A 58 -4.00 1.11 -13.54
C PHE A 58 -4.12 0.18 -12.34
N TYR A 59 -5.32 -0.33 -12.05
CA TYR A 59 -5.52 -1.31 -10.98
C TYR A 59 -4.86 -2.65 -11.27
N GLY A 60 -4.77 -3.06 -12.54
CA GLY A 60 -4.03 -4.25 -12.97
C GLY A 60 -2.51 -4.15 -12.73
N PHE A 61 -1.98 -2.94 -12.60
CA PHE A 61 -0.58 -2.69 -12.28
C PHE A 61 -0.29 -2.54 -10.77
N ALA A 62 -1.30 -2.66 -9.91
CA ALA A 62 -1.10 -2.53 -8.47
C ALA A 62 -0.01 -3.47 -7.95
N GLY A 63 0.91 -2.93 -7.14
CA GLY A 63 2.05 -3.66 -6.58
C GLY A 63 3.26 -3.82 -7.50
N LYS A 64 3.20 -3.42 -8.78
CA LYS A 64 4.37 -3.43 -9.68
C LYS A 64 5.28 -2.21 -9.43
N PRO A 65 6.60 -2.34 -9.61
CA PRO A 65 7.50 -1.18 -9.60
C PRO A 65 7.14 -0.17 -10.70
N LEU A 66 7.07 1.13 -10.35
CA LEU A 66 6.67 2.19 -11.28
C LEU A 66 7.47 2.19 -12.61
N PRO A 67 8.81 2.01 -12.63
CA PRO A 67 9.56 1.95 -13.88
C PRO A 67 9.12 0.81 -14.80
N ASP A 68 8.74 -0.32 -14.22
CA ASP A 68 8.34 -1.51 -14.98
C ASP A 68 6.96 -1.32 -15.59
N ILE A 69 6.04 -0.65 -14.89
CA ILE A 69 4.74 -0.23 -15.44
C ILE A 69 4.95 0.62 -16.70
N VAL A 70 5.81 1.65 -16.62
CA VAL A 70 6.09 2.53 -17.78
C VAL A 70 6.68 1.74 -18.95
N ARG A 71 7.62 0.82 -18.69
CA ARG A 71 8.24 -0.01 -19.72
C ARG A 71 7.22 -0.97 -20.36
N GLU A 72 6.38 -1.60 -19.55
CA GLU A 72 5.33 -2.53 -20.02
C GLU A 72 4.31 -1.81 -20.91
N MET A 73 3.82 -0.65 -20.46
CA MET A 73 2.94 0.20 -21.27
C MET A 73 3.58 0.65 -22.57
N HIS A 74 4.83 1.12 -22.51
CA HIS A 74 5.55 1.58 -23.68
C HIS A 74 5.72 0.45 -24.70
N ARG A 75 6.11 -0.73 -24.25
CA ARG A 75 6.26 -1.91 -25.11
C ARG A 75 4.94 -2.35 -25.71
N ALA A 76 3.87 -2.40 -24.91
CA ALA A 76 2.55 -2.81 -25.36
C ALA A 76 1.94 -1.84 -26.40
N GLN A 77 2.13 -0.53 -26.21
CA GLN A 77 1.45 0.50 -27.01
C GLN A 77 2.30 1.02 -28.18
N LYS A 78 3.64 0.99 -28.05
CA LYS A 78 4.57 1.51 -29.07
C LYS A 78 5.40 0.42 -29.74
N GLY A 79 5.31 -0.83 -29.29
CA GLY A 79 6.02 -1.97 -29.89
C GLY A 79 7.54 -1.96 -29.71
N THR A 80 8.08 -1.09 -28.84
CA THR A 80 9.52 -0.91 -28.61
C THR A 80 9.81 -0.78 -27.13
N ASP A 81 11.04 -1.08 -26.71
CA ASP A 81 11.45 -0.90 -25.32
C ASP A 81 11.65 0.58 -25.00
N ALA A 82 11.18 1.01 -23.83
CA ALA A 82 11.41 2.39 -23.37
C ALA A 82 12.88 2.58 -23.00
N THR A 83 13.45 3.73 -23.39
CA THR A 83 14.76 4.14 -22.89
C THR A 83 14.67 4.56 -21.42
N ASP A 84 15.76 4.42 -20.67
CA ASP A 84 15.78 4.89 -19.27
C ASP A 84 15.52 6.39 -19.16
N ALA A 85 15.93 7.17 -20.15
CA ALA A 85 15.64 8.60 -20.22
C ALA A 85 14.12 8.87 -20.35
N PHE A 86 13.42 8.08 -21.17
CA PHE A 86 11.96 8.18 -21.28
C PHE A 86 11.28 7.83 -19.95
N VAL A 87 11.68 6.74 -19.31
CA VAL A 87 11.12 6.30 -18.02
C VAL A 87 11.35 7.35 -16.94
N ALA A 88 12.57 7.89 -16.84
CA ALA A 88 12.91 8.93 -15.87
C ALA A 88 12.08 10.21 -16.09
N ALA A 89 11.95 10.67 -17.34
CA ALA A 89 11.16 11.85 -17.68
C ALA A 89 9.67 11.65 -17.33
N PHE A 90 9.11 10.49 -17.69
CA PHE A 90 7.73 10.14 -17.37
C PHE A 90 7.48 10.17 -15.86
N LEU A 91 8.34 9.51 -15.07
CA LEU A 91 8.16 9.41 -13.61
C LEU A 91 8.34 10.76 -12.91
N ALA A 92 9.25 11.61 -13.41
CA ALA A 92 9.41 12.97 -12.90
C ALA A 92 8.12 13.80 -13.12
N GLU A 93 7.55 13.72 -14.32
CA GLU A 93 6.33 14.44 -14.66
C GLU A 93 5.12 13.90 -13.90
N LYS A 94 4.98 12.57 -13.78
CA LYS A 94 3.94 11.92 -12.95
C LYS A 94 4.04 12.34 -11.49
N LYS A 95 5.25 12.45 -10.94
CA LYS A 95 5.47 12.93 -9.58
C LYS A 95 5.02 14.39 -9.42
N ARG A 96 5.32 15.24 -10.40
CA ARG A 96 4.89 16.65 -10.42
C ARG A 96 3.36 16.78 -10.47
N ALA A 97 2.70 16.03 -11.36
CA ALA A 97 1.25 16.00 -11.48
C ALA A 97 0.58 15.51 -10.19
N HIS A 98 1.14 14.48 -9.55
CA HIS A 98 0.66 13.97 -8.27
C HIS A 98 0.70 15.03 -7.16
N LEU A 99 1.84 15.71 -6.97
CA LEU A 99 1.98 16.75 -5.95
C LEU A 99 1.01 17.92 -6.19
N GLN A 100 0.83 18.33 -7.44
CA GLN A 100 -0.12 19.39 -7.78
C GLN A 100 -1.58 18.99 -7.54
N ALA A 101 -1.92 17.73 -7.80
CA ALA A 101 -3.25 17.21 -7.50
C ALA A 101 -3.48 17.16 -5.99
N GLU A 102 -2.49 16.72 -5.21
CA GLU A 102 -2.54 16.69 -3.75
C GLU A 102 -2.71 18.10 -3.15
N GLU A 103 -1.98 19.10 -3.65
CA GLU A 103 -2.12 20.50 -3.22
C GLU A 103 -3.54 21.07 -3.47
N LYS A 104 -4.19 20.64 -4.56
CA LYS A 104 -5.52 21.14 -4.96
C LYS A 104 -6.66 20.41 -4.27
N ILE A 105 -6.55 19.08 -4.18
CA ILE A 105 -7.62 18.18 -3.72
C ILE A 105 -7.51 17.96 -2.20
N GLY A 106 -6.31 18.09 -1.64
CA GLY A 106 -5.99 17.77 -0.27
C GLY A 106 -5.46 16.34 -0.12
N ALA A 107 -4.96 16.05 1.08
CA ALA A 107 -4.50 14.71 1.44
C ALA A 107 -5.64 13.68 1.35
N PRO A 108 -5.40 12.49 0.77
CA PRO A 108 -6.40 11.44 0.72
C PRO A 108 -6.91 11.01 2.10
N ALA A 109 -8.21 10.69 2.18
CA ALA A 109 -8.86 10.33 3.43
C ALA A 109 -8.54 8.88 3.85
N PRO A 110 -8.60 8.56 5.16
CA PRO A 110 -8.58 7.19 5.63
C PRO A 110 -9.78 6.37 5.13
N ILE A 111 -9.56 5.09 4.85
CA ILE A 111 -10.64 4.15 4.52
C ILE A 111 -11.27 3.68 5.84
N ALA A 112 -12.43 4.26 6.17
CA ALA A 112 -13.05 4.16 7.48
C ALA A 112 -13.25 2.71 7.98
N CYS A 113 -13.66 1.79 7.11
CA CYS A 113 -13.89 0.40 7.50
C CYS A 113 -12.58 -0.34 7.85
N VAL A 114 -11.49 -0.05 7.14
CA VAL A 114 -10.18 -0.65 7.40
C VAL A 114 -9.58 -0.06 8.67
N VAL A 115 -9.73 1.26 8.87
CA VAL A 115 -9.36 1.91 10.13
C VAL A 115 -10.11 1.31 11.33
N ALA A 116 -11.41 1.05 11.19
CA ALA A 116 -12.19 0.40 12.26
C ALA A 116 -11.66 -1.01 12.59
N LEU A 117 -11.28 -1.79 11.57
CA LEU A 117 -10.65 -3.10 11.76
C LEU A 117 -9.30 -2.99 12.49
N ALA A 118 -8.46 -2.03 12.08
CA ALA A 118 -7.16 -1.78 12.71
C ALA A 118 -7.30 -1.36 14.18
N ARG A 119 -8.25 -0.47 14.50
CA ARG A 119 -8.58 -0.08 15.89
C ARG A 119 -9.06 -1.28 16.71
N GLY A 120 -9.90 -2.12 16.13
CA GLY A 120 -10.39 -3.32 16.77
C GLY A 120 -9.26 -4.31 17.09
N ALA A 121 -8.32 -4.51 16.17
CA ALA A 121 -7.15 -5.35 16.38
C ALA A 121 -6.24 -4.82 17.50
N LEU A 122 -5.95 -3.51 17.48
CA LEU A 122 -5.20 -2.85 18.54
C LEU A 122 -5.83 -3.05 19.92
N ALA A 123 -7.17 -2.89 20.02
CA ALA A 123 -7.90 -3.10 21.27
C ALA A 123 -7.85 -4.55 21.78
N ARG A 124 -7.62 -5.53 20.89
CA ARG A 124 -7.44 -6.95 21.25
C ARG A 124 -5.97 -7.32 21.52
N GLY A 125 -5.03 -6.38 21.41
CA GLY A 125 -3.61 -6.64 21.56
C GLY A 125 -2.98 -7.36 20.36
N GLU A 126 -3.63 -7.34 19.20
CA GLU A 126 -3.11 -7.91 17.96
C GLU A 126 -2.09 -6.94 17.34
N ALA A 127 -0.97 -7.46 16.83
CA ALA A 127 -0.02 -6.64 16.09
C ALA A 127 -0.67 -6.10 14.82
N ALA A 128 -0.51 -4.80 14.55
CA ALA A 128 -1.14 -4.12 13.44
C ALA A 128 -0.20 -3.04 12.91
N ASN A 129 0.83 -3.38 12.13
CA ASN A 129 1.12 -2.70 10.86
C ASN A 129 2.36 -3.22 10.09
N ARG A 130 2.42 -2.81 8.81
CA ARG A 130 3.64 -2.55 8.02
C ARG A 130 3.75 -1.05 7.74
N LEU A 131 4.89 -0.40 8.02
CA LEU A 131 5.19 0.92 7.45
C LEU A 131 6.65 1.10 7.07
N ARG A 132 6.89 1.93 6.04
CA ARG A 132 8.16 2.61 5.83
C ARG A 132 8.05 4.01 6.44
N GLU A 133 9.16 4.62 6.85
CA GLU A 133 9.22 5.98 7.41
C GLU A 133 8.48 7.05 6.58
N HIS A 134 8.45 6.90 5.24
CA HIS A 134 7.73 7.83 4.36
C HIS A 134 6.20 7.78 4.54
N VAL A 135 5.67 6.65 5.00
CA VAL A 135 4.24 6.41 5.18
C VAL A 135 3.76 6.98 6.51
N GLU A 136 4.63 7.07 7.52
CA GLU A 136 4.27 7.64 8.83
C GLU A 136 3.76 9.08 8.71
N ARG A 137 4.38 9.91 7.87
CA ARG A 137 3.91 11.30 7.67
C ARG A 137 2.53 11.39 7.01
N HIS A 138 2.22 10.48 6.08
CA HIS A 138 0.89 10.43 5.46
C HIS A 138 -0.16 9.87 6.43
N LEU A 139 0.21 8.93 7.29
CA LEU A 139 -0.68 8.44 8.33
C LEU A 139 -0.92 9.47 9.43
N GLU A 140 0.10 10.26 9.79
CA GLU A 140 -0.04 11.37 10.72
C GLU A 140 -0.95 12.46 10.15
N SER A 141 -0.75 12.87 8.89
CA SER A 141 -1.63 13.83 8.24
C SER A 141 -3.06 13.30 8.05
N ALA A 142 -3.22 11.98 7.93
CA ALA A 142 -4.51 11.31 7.90
C ALA A 142 -5.13 11.05 9.29
N GLY A 143 -4.47 11.47 10.37
CA GLY A 143 -5.00 11.34 11.75
C GLY A 143 -4.95 9.92 12.31
N LEU A 144 -4.03 9.08 11.83
CA LEU A 144 -3.90 7.66 12.20
C LEU A 144 -2.66 7.36 13.06
N ALA A 145 -1.97 8.40 13.54
CA ALA A 145 -0.79 8.28 14.40
C ALA A 145 -1.07 7.57 15.75
N ASP A 146 -2.34 7.52 16.16
CA ASP A 146 -2.78 6.82 17.38
C ASP A 146 -2.89 5.30 17.21
N ILE A 147 -2.99 4.81 15.97
CA ILE A 147 -3.02 3.38 15.64
C ILE A 147 -1.66 2.91 15.14
N PHE A 148 -0.96 3.77 14.39
CA PHE A 148 0.26 3.42 13.70
C PHE A 148 1.38 4.40 14.01
N ASN A 149 2.28 4.00 14.92
CA ASN A 149 3.53 4.70 15.14
C ASN A 149 4.60 3.73 15.66
N SER A 150 5.86 4.05 15.40
CA SER A 150 7.04 3.27 15.82
C SER A 150 7.16 3.01 17.33
N ARG A 151 6.41 3.73 18.18
CA ARG A 151 6.45 3.58 19.66
C ARG A 151 5.45 2.55 20.20
N LEU A 152 4.47 2.11 19.40
CA LEU A 152 3.44 1.17 19.85
C LEU A 152 3.92 -0.29 19.88
N GLY A 153 5.13 -0.60 19.41
CA GLY A 153 5.74 -1.94 19.49
C GLY A 153 5.00 -3.03 18.71
N ASN A 154 3.96 -2.64 17.95
CA ASN A 154 3.02 -3.49 17.24
C ASN A 154 3.10 -3.29 15.71
N VAL A 155 4.14 -2.59 15.25
CA VAL A 155 4.48 -2.33 13.85
C VAL A 155 5.65 -3.23 13.49
N VAL A 156 5.46 -4.18 12.57
CA VAL A 156 6.52 -5.09 12.10
C VAL A 156 6.82 -4.76 10.65
N CYS A 157 8.05 -4.35 10.36
CA CYS A 157 8.41 -3.93 9.01
C CYS A 157 8.68 -5.13 8.10
N ALA A 158 8.19 -5.06 6.87
CA ALA A 158 8.51 -6.02 5.82
C ALA A 158 10.02 -6.19 5.57
N ALA A 159 10.79 -5.12 5.78
CA ALA A 159 12.23 -5.10 5.58
C ALA A 159 13.01 -5.80 6.71
N GLU A 160 12.37 -6.05 7.86
CA GLU A 160 12.95 -6.79 8.98
C GLU A 160 12.67 -8.29 8.87
N VAL A 161 11.80 -8.69 7.94
CA VAL A 161 11.58 -10.10 7.58
C VAL A 161 12.68 -10.48 6.60
N ALA A 162 13.77 -11.06 7.10
CA ALA A 162 14.73 -11.77 6.25
C ALA A 162 13.96 -12.75 5.36
N ALA A 163 14.35 -12.89 4.08
CA ALA A 163 13.68 -13.81 3.16
C ALA A 163 13.60 -15.22 3.78
N GLY A 164 12.39 -15.66 4.15
CA GLY A 164 12.13 -16.95 4.80
C GLY A 164 11.87 -16.92 6.31
N ALA A 165 11.98 -15.78 7.00
CA ALA A 165 11.64 -15.65 8.42
C ALA A 165 10.12 -15.74 8.65
N ARG A 166 9.69 -16.46 9.69
CA ARG A 166 8.27 -16.63 10.01
C ARG A 166 7.82 -15.53 10.97
N LEU A 167 6.73 -14.84 10.65
CA LEU A 167 6.20 -13.69 11.40
C LEU A 167 6.02 -13.93 12.92
N HIS A 168 5.73 -15.16 13.35
CA HIS A 168 5.55 -15.51 14.77
C HIS A 168 6.86 -15.46 15.60
N GLU A 169 8.02 -15.52 14.95
CA GLU A 169 9.32 -15.47 15.62
C GLU A 169 9.67 -14.03 16.02
N MET A 170 9.18 -13.02 15.27
CA MET A 170 9.46 -11.60 15.50
C MET A 170 8.53 -10.96 16.54
N ALA A 171 7.29 -11.47 16.68
CA ALA A 171 6.33 -10.97 17.66
C ALA A 171 6.73 -11.28 19.13
N ARG A 172 7.72 -12.14 19.36
CA ARG A 172 8.18 -12.52 20.71
C ARG A 172 9.28 -11.63 21.28
N ASP A 173 9.99 -10.88 20.44
CA ASP A 173 11.16 -10.09 20.85
C ASP A 173 10.81 -8.67 21.34
N GLY A 174 9.54 -8.26 21.29
CA GLY A 174 9.07 -6.96 21.79
C GLY A 174 8.88 -6.84 23.31
N THR A 175 9.26 -7.87 24.08
CA THR A 175 9.16 -7.87 25.56
C THR A 175 10.55 -8.08 26.18
N LYS A 176 11.34 -7.01 26.25
CA LYS A 176 12.33 -6.79 27.31
C LYS A 176 12.44 -5.32 27.66
#